data_AF-A0A9Q3P976-F1
#
_entry.id   AF-A0A9Q3P976-F1
#
_cell.length_a   1.000
_cell.length_b   1.000
_cell.length_c   1.000
_cell.angle_alpha   90.00
_cell.angle_beta   90.00
_cell.angle_gamma   90.00
#
_symmetry.space_group_name_H-M   'P 1'
#
loop_
_entity.id
_entity.type
_entity.pdbx_description
1 polymer ?
#
loop_
_entity_poly.entity_id
_entity_poly.type
_entity_poly.pdbx_seq_one_letter_code
_entity_poly.pdbx_strand_id
1 'polypeptide(L)'
;MESQLGEPWLRDYSDNKCFLIYVLLYHREKHISALTIINRDHISLMLQECHDFPYMGHMSEDRTKGRVTSTSWWPKWEQELSEYINTCERCQKENRKHGKKYGLLRHIEEPKQPWETINMDWVTGLVPGGKRN
;
A
#
# COMPACT_ATOMS: atom_id res chain seq x y z
N MET A 1 16.87 11.52 -27.74
CA MET A 1 16.35 10.87 -26.52
C MET A 1 15.22 9.96 -26.95
N GLU A 2 15.53 8.72 -27.32
CA GLU A 2 14.50 7.72 -27.57
C GLU A 2 13.86 7.30 -26.25
N SER A 3 12.54 7.20 -26.22
CA SER A 3 11.80 6.77 -25.04
C SER A 3 12.11 5.29 -24.73
N GLN A 4 12.78 5.03 -23.62
CA GLN A 4 13.20 3.68 -23.20
C GLN A 4 12.03 2.74 -22.83
N LEU A 5 10.80 3.24 -22.78
CA LEU A 5 9.57 2.46 -22.54
C LEU A 5 8.97 1.83 -23.80
N GLY A 6 9.58 2.08 -24.97
CA GLY A 6 8.95 1.81 -26.27
C GLY A 6 7.77 2.75 -26.55
N GLU A 7 6.99 2.40 -27.56
CA GLU A 7 5.83 3.13 -28.06
C GLU A 7 4.44 2.69 -27.47
N PRO A 8 4.27 2.03 -26.29
CA PRO A 8 2.94 1.65 -25.80
C PRO A 8 1.97 2.82 -25.60
N TRP A 9 2.50 3.98 -25.21
CA TRP A 9 1.72 5.20 -24.99
C TRP A 9 1.24 5.83 -26.31
N LEU A 10 1.83 5.50 -27.47
CA LEU A 10 1.32 5.98 -28.76
C LEU A 10 -0.04 5.37 -29.10
N ARG A 11 -0.33 4.16 -28.65
CA ARG A 11 -1.65 3.56 -28.83
C ARG A 11 -2.71 4.40 -28.11
N ASP A 12 -2.46 4.73 -26.85
CA ASP A 12 -3.38 5.58 -26.08
C ASP A 12 -3.42 7.02 -26.61
N TYR A 13 -2.32 7.52 -27.19
CA TYR A 13 -2.31 8.76 -27.95
C TYR A 13 -3.22 8.70 -29.18
N SER A 14 -3.12 7.64 -29.98
CA SER A 14 -3.96 7.44 -31.17
C SER A 14 -5.45 7.25 -30.84
N ASP A 15 -5.76 6.74 -29.64
CA ASP A 15 -7.12 6.59 -29.13
C ASP A 15 -7.71 7.90 -28.56
N ASN A 16 -7.05 9.05 -28.76
CA ASN A 16 -7.41 10.35 -28.15
C ASN A 16 -7.49 10.33 -26.62
N LYS A 17 -6.81 9.39 -25.96
CA LYS A 17 -6.69 9.37 -24.50
C LYS A 17 -5.56 10.27 -24.02
N CYS A 18 -4.63 10.67 -24.88
CA CYS A 18 -3.58 11.60 -24.53
C CYS A 18 -3.73 12.94 -25.27
N PHE A 19 -3.34 14.03 -24.63
CA PHE A 19 -3.34 15.36 -25.22
C PHE A 19 -2.08 16.13 -24.80
N LEU A 20 -1.58 16.98 -25.69
CA LEU A 20 -0.39 17.79 -25.45
C LEU A 20 -0.81 19.18 -24.97
N ILE A 21 -0.27 19.61 -23.83
CA ILE A 21 -0.35 21.01 -23.40
C ILE A 21 1.08 21.54 -23.29
N TYR A 22 1.39 22.55 -24.11
CA TYR A 22 2.75 23.05 -24.33
C TYR A 22 3.69 21.93 -24.84
N VAL A 23 4.51 21.39 -23.94
CA VAL A 23 5.49 20.32 -24.19
C VAL A 23 5.24 19.11 -23.29
N LEU A 24 4.17 19.13 -22.51
CA LEU A 24 3.81 18.08 -21.57
C LEU A 24 2.66 17.25 -22.14
N LEU A 25 2.86 15.94 -22.17
CA LEU A 25 1.83 14.99 -22.56
C LEU A 25 0.98 14.63 -21.35
N TYR A 26 -0.33 14.71 -21.47
CA TYR A 26 -1.26 14.31 -20.43
C TYR A 26 -2.07 13.11 -20.89
N HIS A 27 -2.28 12.15 -20.00
CA HIS A 27 -3.20 11.03 -20.18
C HIS A 27 -4.51 11.33 -19.46
N ARG A 28 -5.62 11.22 -20.20
CA ARG A 28 -6.98 11.39 -19.71
C ARG A 28 -7.61 10.04 -19.44
N GLU A 29 -8.04 9.85 -18.20
CA GLU A 29 -8.87 8.72 -17.83
C GLU A 29 -10.10 9.22 -17.08
N LYS A 30 -11.29 9.01 -17.68
CA LYS A 30 -12.59 9.51 -17.18
C LYS A 30 -12.56 11.02 -16.93
N HIS A 31 -12.48 11.43 -15.65
CA HIS A 31 -12.49 12.81 -15.18
C HIS A 31 -11.12 13.30 -14.69
N ILE A 32 -10.08 12.49 -14.82
CA ILE A 32 -8.72 12.79 -14.34
C ILE A 32 -7.80 13.00 -15.55
N SER A 33 -6.93 14.00 -15.45
CA SER A 33 -5.85 14.24 -16.41
C SER A 33 -4.52 14.19 -15.65
N ALA A 34 -3.70 13.22 -15.98
CA ALA A 34 -2.43 12.95 -15.31
C ALA A 34 -1.26 13.19 -16.27
N LEU A 35 -0.13 13.66 -15.76
CA LEU A 35 1.06 13.89 -16.57
C LEU A 35 1.65 12.56 -17.04
N THR A 36 1.78 12.37 -18.35
CA THR A 36 2.40 11.18 -18.93
C THR A 36 3.92 11.23 -18.77
N ILE A 37 4.48 10.28 -18.05
CA ILE A 37 5.92 10.15 -17.83
C ILE A 37 6.49 9.13 -18.82
N ILE A 38 7.41 9.60 -19.67
CA ILE A 38 8.02 8.79 -20.73
C ILE A 38 9.46 8.38 -20.38
N ASN A 39 10.14 9.13 -19.50
CA ASN A 39 11.50 8.82 -19.04
C ASN A 39 11.46 7.93 -17.78
N ARG A 40 12.26 6.86 -17.77
CA ARG A 40 12.47 5.98 -16.62
C ARG A 40 12.97 6.72 -15.38
N ASP A 41 13.89 7.67 -15.53
CA ASP A 41 14.44 8.42 -14.39
C ASP A 41 13.33 9.20 -13.65
N HIS A 42 12.38 9.76 -14.41
CA HIS A 42 11.25 10.48 -13.87
C HIS A 42 10.23 9.54 -13.21
N ILE A 43 10.09 8.30 -13.69
CA ILE A 43 9.26 7.28 -13.03
C ILE A 43 9.83 6.95 -11.65
N SER A 44 11.14 6.70 -11.57
CA SER A 44 11.82 6.43 -10.29
C SER A 44 11.66 7.59 -9.32
N LEU A 45 11.85 8.83 -9.79
CA LEU A 45 11.63 10.02 -8.97
C LEU A 45 10.18 10.11 -8.49
N MET A 46 9.21 9.83 -9.37
CA MET A 46 7.80 9.93 -9.01
C MET A 46 7.39 8.88 -7.96
N LEU A 47 7.92 7.66 -8.06
CA LEU A 47 7.72 6.61 -7.05
C LEU A 47 8.31 7.02 -5.70
N GLN A 48 9.52 7.56 -5.69
CA GLN A 48 10.19 8.06 -4.48
C GLN A 48 9.39 9.20 -3.85
N GLU A 49 8.96 10.20 -4.62
CA GLU A 49 8.16 11.32 -4.11
C GLU A 49 6.81 10.87 -3.55
N CYS A 50 6.14 9.92 -4.19
CA CYS A 50 4.84 9.44 -3.74
C CYS A 50 4.90 8.56 -2.49
N HIS A 51 6.02 7.84 -2.29
CA HIS A 51 6.17 6.84 -1.23
C HIS A 51 7.12 7.25 -0.09
N ASP A 52 8.34 7.70 -0.42
CA ASP A 52 9.45 7.89 0.53
C ASP A 52 9.52 9.30 1.11
N PHE A 53 8.85 10.27 0.48
CA PHE A 53 8.89 11.66 0.95
C PHE A 53 8.44 11.74 2.42
N PRO A 54 9.12 12.50 3.31
CA PRO A 54 8.90 12.42 4.75
C PRO A 54 7.44 12.67 5.19
N TYR A 55 6.74 13.54 4.48
CA TYR A 55 5.32 13.85 4.72
C TYR A 55 4.37 12.78 4.17
N MET A 56 4.84 11.94 3.26
CA MET A 56 4.10 10.84 2.66
C MET A 56 4.14 9.59 3.53
N GLY A 57 5.17 9.45 4.37
CA GLY A 57 5.19 8.56 5.54
C GLY A 57 5.13 7.06 5.24
N HIS A 58 5.56 6.61 4.05
CA HIS A 58 5.47 5.20 3.64
C HIS A 58 4.06 4.61 3.83
N MET A 59 3.05 5.40 3.47
CA MET A 59 1.64 5.04 3.55
C MET A 59 1.31 3.76 2.77
N SER A 60 0.12 3.21 3.03
CA SER A 60 -0.36 2.00 2.34
C SER A 60 -0.31 2.14 0.81
N GLU A 61 -0.15 0.99 0.14
CA GLU A 61 -0.12 0.92 -1.32
C GLU A 61 -1.31 1.65 -1.97
N ASP A 62 -2.51 1.49 -1.44
CA ASP A 62 -3.71 2.18 -1.94
C ASP A 62 -3.60 3.72 -1.86
N ARG A 63 -2.98 4.26 -0.80
CA ARG A 63 -2.77 5.70 -0.68
C ARG A 63 -1.71 6.19 -1.66
N THR A 64 -0.64 5.43 -1.86
CA THR A 64 0.40 5.76 -2.84
C THR A 64 -0.17 5.68 -4.26
N LYS A 65 -1.00 4.67 -4.58
CA LYS A 65 -1.72 4.57 -5.86
C LYS A 65 -2.57 5.81 -6.11
N GLY A 66 -3.39 6.22 -5.15
CA GLY A 66 -4.23 7.41 -5.28
C GLY A 66 -3.44 8.69 -5.62
N ARG A 67 -2.21 8.82 -5.14
CA ARG A 67 -1.32 9.96 -5.45
C ARG A 67 -0.73 9.87 -6.85
N VAL A 68 -0.29 8.68 -7.26
CA VAL A 68 0.21 8.49 -8.63
C VAL A 68 -0.92 8.78 -9.61
N THR A 69 -2.10 8.16 -9.45
CA THR A 69 -3.24 8.38 -10.36
C THR A 69 -3.68 9.84 -10.47
N SER A 70 -3.55 10.65 -9.41
CA SER A 70 -3.95 12.07 -9.44
C SER A 70 -2.92 13.00 -10.09
N THR A 71 -1.69 12.54 -10.31
CA THR A 71 -0.58 13.40 -10.74
C THR A 71 0.07 12.92 -12.03
N SER A 72 0.25 11.61 -12.20
CA SER A 72 1.12 11.04 -13.22
C SER A 72 0.59 9.71 -13.77
N TRP A 73 1.01 9.37 -14.98
CA TRP A 73 0.63 8.14 -15.64
C TRP A 73 1.77 7.63 -16.52
N TRP A 74 1.96 6.31 -16.55
CA TRP A 74 2.84 5.64 -17.50
C TRP A 74 2.35 4.20 -17.75
N PRO A 75 2.79 3.54 -18.83
CA PRO A 75 2.45 2.14 -19.06
C PRO A 75 2.88 1.25 -17.88
N LYS A 76 1.97 0.41 -17.38
CA LYS A 76 2.21 -0.52 -16.26
C LYS A 76 2.57 0.15 -14.92
N TRP A 77 2.17 1.41 -14.72
CA TRP A 77 2.47 2.15 -13.49
C TRP A 77 2.04 1.42 -12.19
N GLU A 78 0.90 0.73 -12.21
CA GLU A 78 0.41 -0.02 -11.04
C GLU A 78 1.35 -1.17 -10.65
N GLN A 79 1.86 -1.90 -11.65
CA GLN A 79 2.78 -3.01 -11.41
C GLN A 79 4.10 -2.49 -10.86
N GLU A 80 4.67 -1.47 -11.48
CA GLU A 80 5.96 -0.89 -11.06
C GLU A 80 5.87 -0.25 -9.67
N LEU A 81 4.74 0.39 -9.33
CA LEU A 81 4.48 0.88 -7.98
C LEU A 81 4.40 -0.24 -6.95
N SER A 82 3.68 -1.32 -7.27
CA SER A 82 3.57 -2.46 -6.35
C SER A 82 4.93 -3.13 -6.14
N GLU A 83 5.72 -3.32 -7.20
CA GLU A 83 7.10 -3.81 -7.11
C GLU A 83 7.98 -2.89 -6.24
N TYR A 84 7.91 -1.57 -6.46
CA TYR A 84 8.65 -0.58 -5.67
C TYR A 84 8.36 -0.72 -4.16
N ILE A 85 7.08 -0.69 -3.77
CA ILE A 85 6.67 -0.79 -2.36
C ILE A 85 7.03 -2.16 -1.76
N ASN A 86 6.91 -3.24 -2.54
CA ASN A 86 7.30 -4.59 -2.09
C ASN A 86 8.81 -4.72 -1.87
N THR A 87 9.62 -3.92 -2.55
CA THR A 87 11.08 -3.86 -2.33
C THR A 87 11.52 -2.83 -1.28
N CYS A 88 10.60 -2.01 -0.76
CA CYS A 88 10.93 -0.98 0.23
C CYS A 88 11.29 -1.58 1.60
N GLU A 89 12.56 -1.48 1.99
CA GLU A 89 13.11 -2.06 3.22
C GLU A 89 12.35 -1.59 4.48
N ARG A 90 12.00 -0.29 4.54
CA ARG A 90 11.29 0.28 5.68
C ARG A 90 9.90 -0.32 5.83
N CYS A 91 9.13 -0.39 4.73
CA CYS A 91 7.84 -1.03 4.73
C CYS A 91 7.94 -2.51 5.10
N GLN A 92 8.92 -3.25 4.57
CA GLN A 92 9.07 -4.67 4.90
C GLN A 92 9.44 -4.90 6.37
N LYS A 93 10.16 -3.97 7.01
CA LYS A 93 10.50 -4.04 8.44
C LYS A 93 9.35 -3.64 9.36
N GLU A 94 8.66 -2.55 9.03
CA GLU A 94 7.61 -1.95 9.85
C GLU A 94 6.25 -2.65 9.64
N ASN A 95 5.87 -2.94 8.39
CA ASN A 95 4.63 -3.63 8.04
C ASN A 95 4.84 -5.15 8.05
N ARG A 96 5.13 -5.71 9.22
CA ARG A 96 5.04 -7.16 9.42
C ARG A 96 3.61 -7.58 9.04
N LYS A 97 3.47 -8.57 8.15
CA LYS A 97 2.17 -9.17 7.83
C LYS A 97 1.50 -9.59 9.13
N HIS A 98 0.44 -8.89 9.52
CA HIS A 98 -0.42 -9.28 10.63
C HIS A 98 -1.18 -10.53 10.21
N GLY A 99 -0.57 -11.69 10.41
CA GLY A 99 -1.21 -12.94 10.08
C GLY A 99 -0.24 -14.06 9.79
N LYS A 100 0.14 -14.80 10.84
CA LYS A 100 -0.09 -16.24 10.68
C LYS A 100 -1.61 -16.38 10.52
N LYS A 101 -2.10 -17.20 9.58
CA LYS A 101 -3.50 -17.64 9.64
C LYS A 101 -3.75 -18.00 11.11
N TYR A 102 -4.76 -17.39 11.74
CA TYR A 102 -5.19 -17.85 13.05
C TYR A 102 -5.30 -19.37 12.93
N GLY A 103 -4.56 -20.09 13.77
CA GLY A 103 -4.65 -21.54 13.78
C GLY A 103 -6.12 -21.91 13.91
N LEU A 104 -6.53 -23.04 13.33
CA LEU A 104 -7.86 -23.55 13.63
C LEU A 104 -8.01 -23.60 15.15
N LEU A 105 -9.05 -22.95 15.67
CA LEU A 105 -9.40 -23.05 17.08
C LEU A 105 -9.55 -24.55 17.37
N ARG A 106 -8.62 -25.10 18.17
CA ARG A 106 -8.74 -26.48 18.60
C ARG A 106 -9.84 -26.54 19.64
N HIS A 107 -10.79 -27.44 19.42
CA HIS A 107 -11.80 -27.75 20.42
C HIS A 107 -11.10 -28.25 21.69
N ILE A 108 -11.43 -27.65 22.83
CA ILE A 108 -11.05 -28.18 24.14
C ILE A 108 -12.11 -29.23 24.49
N GLU A 109 -11.72 -30.44 24.87
CA GLU A 109 -12.68 -31.46 25.26
C GLU A 109 -13.56 -30.97 26.42
N GLU A 110 -14.87 -31.19 26.30
CA GLU A 110 -15.80 -30.81 27.36
C GLU A 110 -15.59 -31.71 28.59
N PRO A 111 -15.43 -31.13 29.80
CA PRO A 111 -15.36 -31.92 31.02
C PRO A 111 -16.70 -32.66 31.23
N LYS A 112 -16.62 -33.96 31.51
CA LYS A 112 -17.73 -34.88 31.75
C LYS A 112 -18.17 -34.92 33.21
N GLN A 113 -17.33 -34.46 34.13
CA GLN A 113 -17.61 -34.44 35.57
C GLN A 113 -17.28 -33.08 36.21
N PRO A 114 -17.95 -32.72 37.32
CA PRO A 114 -17.56 -31.56 38.12
C PRO A 114 -16.09 -31.63 38.53
N TRP A 115 -15.37 -30.51 38.43
CA TRP A 115 -13.96 -30.35 38.83
C TRP A 115 -12.92 -31.07 37.94
N GLU A 116 -13.32 -31.62 36.79
CA GLU A 116 -12.39 -32.31 35.88
C GLU A 116 -11.39 -31.36 35.20
N THR A 117 -11.72 -30.08 35.05
CA THR A 117 -10.82 -29.07 34.48
C THR A 117 -10.94 -27.76 35.24
N ILE A 118 -9.79 -27.17 35.62
CA ILE A 118 -9.69 -25.86 36.26
C ILE A 118 -8.80 -24.98 35.39
N ASN A 119 -9.38 -23.91 34.85
CA ASN A 119 -8.63 -22.86 34.14
C ASN A 119 -8.38 -21.70 35.10
N MET A 120 -7.15 -21.20 35.14
CA MET A 120 -6.75 -20.06 35.97
C MET A 120 -6.06 -19.01 35.11
N ASP A 121 -6.41 -17.75 35.33
CA ASP A 121 -5.75 -16.61 34.70
C ASP A 121 -5.50 -15.50 35.74
N TRP A 122 -4.49 -14.68 35.49
CA TRP A 122 -4.10 -13.57 36.36
C TRP A 122 -4.69 -12.26 35.85
N VAL A 123 -5.57 -11.65 36.64
CA VAL A 123 -6.00 -10.28 36.40
C VAL A 123 -5.01 -9.33 37.05
N THR A 124 -4.33 -8.52 36.24
CA THR A 124 -3.38 -7.48 36.70
C THR A 124 -3.97 -6.09 36.50
N GLY A 125 -3.44 -5.08 37.20
CA GLY A 125 -3.89 -3.68 37.05
C GLY A 125 -5.18 -3.32 37.80
N LEU A 126 -5.55 -4.07 38.83
CA LEU A 126 -6.68 -3.73 39.69
C LEU A 126 -6.38 -2.46 40.49
N VAL A 127 -7.40 -1.61 40.68
CA VAL A 127 -7.30 -0.44 41.56
C VAL A 127 -7.00 -0.89 43.00
N PRO A 128 -6.24 -0.12 43.79
CA PRO A 128 -6.05 -0.41 45.20
C PRO A 128 -7.40 -0.55 45.91
N GLY A 129 -7.53 -1.57 46.76
CA GLY A 129 -8.71 -1.72 47.59
C GLY A 129 -8.95 -0.47 48.43
N GLY A 130 -10.19 0.02 48.49
CA GLY A 130 -10.57 1.14 49.34
C GLY A 130 -10.27 0.87 50.82
N LYS A 131 -10.22 1.93 51.64
CA LYS A 131 -10.04 1.78 53.10
C LYS A 131 -11.10 0.83 53.64
N ARG A 132 -10.68 -0.18 54.42
CA ARG A 132 -11.60 -1.03 55.20
C ARG A 132 -12.40 -0.13 56.14
N ASN A 133 -13.73 -0.28 56.11
CA ASN A 133 -14.62 0.25 57.14
C ASN A 133 -14.40 -0.48 58.46
#